data_AF-A0A1Y4GLE7-F1
#
_entry.id   AF-A0A1Y4GLE7-F1
#
_cell.length_a   1.000
_cell.length_b   1.000
_cell.length_c   1.000
_cell.angle_alpha   90.00
_cell.angle_beta   90.00
_cell.angle_gamma   90.00
#
_symmetry.space_group_name_H-M   'P 1'
#
loop_
_entity.id
_entity.type
_entity.pdbx_description
1 polymer ?
#
loop_
_entity_poly.entity_id
_entity_poly.type
_entity_poly.pdbx_seq_one_letter_code
_entity_poly.pdbx_strand_id
1 'polypeptide(L)'
;MNKDEAFRLERLKGEAKLASALLALPEGRIFCGLLLEETGFLRNSARDSPTPGDTYFREGERNVGQRVFELLWRAGGAAPLSCMAEYGEWLAQVEERSLAVSKGEGNAVYEC
;
A
#
# COMPACT_ATOMS: atom_id res chain seq x y z
N MET A 1 28.31 15.43 -16.19
CA MET A 1 27.04 15.04 -15.55
C MET A 1 26.56 16.22 -14.72
N ASN A 2 25.34 16.71 -14.95
CA ASN A 2 24.77 17.81 -14.15
C ASN A 2 24.54 17.33 -12.70
N LYS A 3 24.75 18.19 -11.69
CA LYS A 3 24.49 17.87 -10.27
C LYS A 3 23.05 17.41 -10.04
N ASP A 4 22.09 18.01 -10.74
CA ASP A 4 20.67 17.63 -10.64
C ASP A 4 20.40 16.22 -11.20
N GLU A 5 21.13 15.86 -12.25
CA GLU A 5 21.03 14.54 -12.86
C GLU A 5 21.62 13.46 -11.96
N ALA A 6 22.75 13.75 -11.31
CA ALA A 6 23.36 12.87 -10.33
C ALA A 6 22.43 12.64 -9.12
N PHE A 7 21.84 13.71 -8.59
CA PHE A 7 20.86 13.62 -7.50
C PHE A 7 19.64 12.78 -7.90
N ARG A 8 19.09 13.02 -9.09
CA ARG A 8 17.94 12.26 -9.60
C ARG A 8 18.27 10.77 -9.70
N LEU A 9 19.46 10.41 -10.17
CA LEU A 9 19.88 9.02 -10.30
C LEU A 9 20.03 8.33 -8.94
N GLU A 10 20.65 8.98 -7.96
CA GLU A 10 20.78 8.43 -6.61
C GLU A 10 19.42 8.22 -5.94
N ARG A 11 18.50 9.18 -6.09
CA ARG A 11 17.12 9.01 -5.61
C ARG A 11 16.45 7.79 -6.23
N LEU A 12 16.54 7.62 -7.56
CA LEU A 12 15.94 6.48 -8.27
C LEU A 12 16.54 5.13 -7.82
N LYS A 13 17.85 5.07 -7.55
CA LYS A 13 18.49 3.87 -7.00
C LYS A 13 17.97 3.55 -5.59
N GLY A 14 17.83 4.57 -4.75
CA GLY A 14 17.26 4.43 -3.41
C GLY A 14 15.83 3.89 -3.43
N GLU A 15 14.99 4.45 -4.31
CA GLU A 15 13.61 3.99 -4.52
C GLU A 15 13.53 2.55 -4.98
N ALA A 16 14.36 2.15 -5.96
CA ALA A 16 14.40 0.78 -6.45
C ALA A 16 14.84 -0.20 -5.35
N LYS A 17 15.84 0.18 -4.54
CA LYS A 17 16.30 -0.63 -3.41
C LYS A 17 15.21 -0.81 -2.36
N LEU A 18 14.51 0.27 -1.99
CA LEU A 18 13.41 0.22 -1.05
C LEU A 18 12.27 -0.66 -1.56
N ALA A 19 11.85 -0.45 -2.82
CA ALA A 19 10.81 -1.24 -3.46
C ALA A 19 11.15 -2.72 -3.45
N SER A 20 12.38 -3.07 -3.85
CA SER A 20 12.85 -4.46 -3.85
C SER A 20 12.85 -5.08 -2.45
N ALA A 21 13.23 -4.31 -1.42
CA ALA A 21 13.23 -4.81 -0.04
C ALA A 21 11.81 -5.09 0.47
N LEU A 22 10.85 -4.20 0.16
CA LEU A 22 9.43 -4.40 0.51
C LEU A 22 8.84 -5.60 -0.22
N LEU A 23 9.14 -5.76 -1.51
CA LEU A 23 8.58 -6.85 -2.33
C LEU A 23 9.18 -8.23 -1.98
N ALA A 24 10.37 -8.27 -1.40
CA ALA A 24 11.02 -9.53 -1.02
C ALA A 24 10.33 -10.25 0.15
N LEU A 25 9.52 -9.54 0.94
CA LEU A 25 8.86 -10.07 2.14
C LEU A 25 7.34 -10.09 1.97
N PRO A 26 6.63 -11.15 2.39
CA PRO A 26 5.16 -11.19 2.39
C PRO A 26 4.53 -10.00 3.13
N GLU A 27 5.02 -9.67 4.32
CA GLU A 27 4.53 -8.56 5.13
C GLU A 27 4.74 -7.20 4.43
N GLY A 28 5.84 -7.05 3.70
CA GLY A 28 6.11 -5.86 2.90
C GLY A 28 5.15 -5.72 1.73
N ARG A 29 4.81 -6.82 1.05
CA ARG A 29 3.80 -6.84 -0.02
C ARG A 29 2.40 -6.54 0.50
N ILE A 30 2.01 -7.12 1.62
CA ILE A 30 0.74 -6.81 2.31
C ILE A 30 0.67 -5.34 2.69
N PHE A 31 1.73 -4.78 3.28
CA PHE A 31 1.81 -3.35 3.61
C PHE A 31 1.68 -2.46 2.38
N CYS A 32 2.34 -2.81 1.28
CA CYS A 32 2.19 -2.09 0.01
C CYS A 32 0.76 -2.15 -0.54
N GLY A 33 0.08 -3.30 -0.42
CA GLY A 33 -1.32 -3.46 -0.81
C GLY A 33 -2.25 -2.58 0.02
N LEU A 34 -2.05 -2.55 1.34
CA LEU A 34 -2.76 -1.66 2.26
C LEU A 34 -2.62 -0.19 1.84
N LEU A 35 -1.38 0.29 1.63
CA LEU A 35 -1.15 1.69 1.23
C LEU A 35 -1.88 2.06 -0.08
N LEU A 36 -1.90 1.16 -1.06
CA LEU A 36 -2.59 1.39 -2.33
C LEU A 36 -4.11 1.43 -2.17
N GLU A 37 -4.67 0.61 -1.29
CA GLU A 37 -6.10 0.61 -0.97
C GLU A 37 -6.54 1.86 -0.19
N GLU A 38 -5.78 2.23 0.84
CA GLU A 38 -6.09 3.38 1.71
C GLU A 38 -6.00 4.71 0.97
N THR A 39 -5.02 4.86 0.09
CA THR A 39 -4.86 6.08 -0.72
C THR A 39 -5.99 6.28 -1.75
N GLY A 40 -6.82 5.25 -1.99
CA GLY A 40 -7.96 5.33 -2.90
C GLY A 40 -7.58 5.68 -4.34
N PHE A 41 -6.31 5.52 -4.72
CA PHE A 41 -5.77 5.93 -6.01
C PHE A 41 -6.49 5.24 -7.17
N LEU A 42 -6.83 3.95 -7.01
CA LEU A 42 -7.55 3.16 -8.01
C LEU A 42 -9.08 3.21 -7.85
N ARG A 43 -9.60 3.93 -6.84
CA ARG A 43 -11.04 4.04 -6.60
C ARG A 43 -11.63 5.20 -7.40
N ASN A 44 -12.77 4.94 -8.06
CA ASN A 44 -13.54 5.98 -8.75
C ASN A 44 -13.90 7.11 -7.77
N SER A 45 -13.56 8.35 -8.15
CA SER A 45 -13.84 9.58 -7.39
C SER A 45 -15.32 9.88 -7.16
N ALA A 46 -16.22 9.09 -7.76
CA ALA A 46 -17.66 9.34 -7.79
C ALA A 46 -18.41 8.94 -6.50
N ARG A 47 -17.72 8.37 -5.49
CA ARG A 47 -18.42 7.73 -4.36
C ARG A 47 -18.89 8.69 -3.26
N ASP A 48 -18.31 9.87 -3.14
CA ASP A 48 -18.65 10.82 -2.08
C ASP A 48 -18.69 12.24 -2.63
N SER A 49 -19.80 12.96 -2.44
CA SER A 49 -19.89 14.40 -2.69
C SER A 49 -18.85 15.12 -1.81
N PRO A 50 -17.74 15.62 -2.37
CA PRO A 50 -16.63 16.09 -1.56
C PRO A 50 -16.97 17.45 -0.94
N THR A 51 -16.68 17.64 0.34
CA THR A 51 -16.63 18.99 0.90
C THR A 51 -15.34 19.70 0.46
N PRO A 52 -15.28 21.04 0.47
CA PRO A 52 -14.08 21.79 0.05
C PRO A 52 -12.81 21.50 0.88
N GLY A 53 -12.96 21.01 2.12
CA GLY A 53 -11.84 20.58 2.96
C GLY A 53 -11.35 19.17 2.62
N ASP A 54 -12.26 18.30 2.18
CA ASP A 54 -11.95 16.92 1.80
C ASP A 54 -11.19 16.84 0.48
N THR A 55 -11.27 17.87 -0.37
CA THR A 55 -10.74 17.83 -1.74
C THR A 55 -9.21 17.86 -1.76
N TYR A 56 -8.57 18.74 -0.98
CA TYR A 56 -7.10 18.85 -0.95
C TYR A 56 -6.43 17.67 -0.24
N PHE A 57 -7.01 17.19 0.85
CA PHE A 57 -6.47 16.06 1.59
C PHE A 57 -6.52 14.77 0.76
N ARG A 58 -7.66 14.50 0.11
CA ARG A 58 -7.83 13.34 -0.77
C ARG A 58 -6.96 13.42 -2.03
N GLU A 59 -6.69 14.62 -2.54
CA GLU A 59 -5.74 14.80 -3.65
C GLU A 59 -4.30 14.47 -3.21
N GLY A 60 -3.91 14.88 -2.01
CA GLY A 60 -2.65 14.47 -1.39
C GLY A 60 -2.51 12.94 -1.26
N GLU A 61 -3.54 12.28 -0.76
CA GLU A 61 -3.57 10.81 -0.64
C GLU A 61 -3.46 10.12 -1.99
N ARG A 62 -4.20 10.59 -3.00
CA ARG A 62 -4.11 10.05 -4.37
C ARG A 62 -2.71 10.21 -4.96
N ASN A 63 -2.04 11.33 -4.71
CA ASN A 63 -0.67 11.55 -5.16
C ASN A 63 0.32 10.60 -4.49
N VAL A 64 0.15 10.32 -3.19
CA VAL A 64 0.91 9.29 -2.48
C VAL A 64 0.66 7.92 -3.10
N GLY A 65 -0.61 7.56 -3.32
CA GLY A 65 -1.00 6.30 -3.95
C GLY A 65 -0.40 6.13 -5.35
N GLN A 66 -0.46 7.17 -6.19
CA GLN A 66 0.19 7.17 -7.50
C GLN A 66 1.70 6.93 -7.38
N ARG A 67 2.35 7.60 -6.42
CA ARG A 67 3.80 7.50 -6.26
C ARG A 67 4.23 6.10 -5.81
N VAL A 68 3.49 5.51 -4.88
CA VAL A 68 3.67 4.12 -4.44
C VAL A 68 3.44 3.17 -5.61
N PHE A 69 2.36 3.36 -6.38
CA PHE A 69 2.06 2.55 -7.56
C PHE A 69 3.21 2.58 -8.57
N GLU A 70 3.71 3.77 -8.94
CA GLU A 70 4.83 3.91 -9.88
C GLU A 70 6.12 3.27 -9.36
N LEU A 71 6.41 3.40 -8.07
CA LEU A 71 7.59 2.84 -7.44
C LEU A 71 7.57 1.30 -7.51
N LEU A 72 6.43 0.69 -7.19
CA LEU A 72 6.24 -0.75 -7.24
C LEU A 72 6.21 -1.27 -8.69
N TRP A 73 5.54 -0.54 -9.59
CA TRP A 73 5.50 -0.87 -11.02
C TRP A 73 6.91 -0.92 -11.62
N ARG A 74 7.76 0.06 -11.32
CA ARG A 74 9.15 0.08 -11.79
C ARG A 74 9.99 -1.08 -11.23
N ALA A 75 9.67 -1.56 -10.04
CA ALA A 75 10.42 -2.61 -9.38
C ALA A 75 10.04 -4.02 -9.86
N GLY A 76 8.77 -4.25 -10.23
CA GLY A 76 8.29 -5.60 -10.53
C GLY A 76 7.13 -5.70 -11.52
N GLY A 77 6.86 -4.65 -12.31
CA GLY A 77 5.75 -4.63 -13.26
C GLY A 77 4.42 -4.78 -12.55
N ALA A 78 3.84 -5.98 -12.58
CA ALA A 78 2.56 -6.30 -11.95
C ALA A 78 2.54 -6.21 -10.40
N ALA A 79 3.68 -5.94 -9.76
CA ALA A 79 3.82 -5.85 -8.30
C ALA A 79 2.73 -5.03 -7.56
N PRO A 80 2.27 -3.85 -8.03
CA PRO A 80 1.20 -3.12 -7.34
C PRO A 80 -0.09 -3.95 -7.18
N LEU A 81 -0.50 -4.63 -8.26
CA LEU A 81 -1.72 -5.43 -8.27
C LEU A 81 -1.57 -6.71 -7.44
N SER A 82 -0.39 -7.35 -7.51
CA SER A 82 -0.08 -8.52 -6.67
C SER A 82 -0.11 -8.18 -5.19
N CYS A 83 0.48 -7.05 -4.78
CA CYS A 83 0.45 -6.58 -3.40
C CYS A 83 -1.00 -6.34 -2.90
N MET A 84 -1.86 -5.74 -3.73
CA MET A 84 -3.26 -5.53 -3.39
C MET A 84 -4.03 -6.86 -3.25
N ALA A 85 -3.77 -7.83 -4.13
CA ALA A 85 -4.36 -9.16 -4.03
C ALA A 85 -3.92 -9.88 -2.74
N GLU A 86 -2.62 -9.88 -2.43
CA GLU A 86 -2.08 -10.45 -1.19
C GLU A 86 -2.65 -9.78 0.06
N TYR A 87 -2.86 -8.46 0.03
CA TYR A 87 -3.55 -7.75 1.12
C TYR A 87 -5.01 -8.20 1.28
N GLY A 88 -5.74 -8.37 0.18
CA GLY A 88 -7.11 -8.89 0.21
C GLY A 88 -7.19 -10.32 0.77
N GLU A 89 -6.27 -11.20 0.38
CA GLU A 89 -6.16 -12.55 0.94
C GLU A 89 -5.85 -12.53 2.44
N TRP A 90 -4.95 -11.64 2.87
CA TRP A 90 -4.63 -11.47 4.28
C TRP A 90 -5.84 -10.99 5.09
N LEU A 91 -6.62 -10.03 4.58
CA LEU A 91 -7.85 -9.56 5.23
C LEU A 91 -8.86 -10.70 5.43
N ALA A 92 -9.07 -11.53 4.41
CA ALA A 92 -9.96 -12.69 4.52
C ALA A 92 -9.50 -13.67 5.60
N GLN A 93 -8.19 -13.94 5.71
CA GLN A 93 -7.64 -14.79 6.76
C GLN A 93 -7.82 -14.20 8.16
N VAL A 94 -7.66 -12.88 8.32
CA VAL A 94 -7.89 -12.18 9.59
C VAL A 94 -9.36 -12.27 10.00
N GLU A 95 -10.28 -12.10 9.05
CA GLU A 95 -11.72 -12.22 9.29
C GLU A 95 -12.11 -13.64 9.71
N GLU A 96 -11.65 -14.67 9.00
CA GLU A 96 -11.88 -16.07 9.34
C GLU A 96 -11.36 -16.43 10.74
N ARG A 97 -10.15 -15.97 11.10
CA ARG A 97 -9.58 -16.17 12.44
C ARG A 97 -10.40 -15.46 13.52
N SER A 98 -10.87 -14.25 13.24
CA SER A 98 -11.71 -13.48 14.17
C SER A 98 -13.07 -14.16 14.39
N LEU A 99 -13.65 -14.74 13.34
CA LEU A 99 -14.89 -15.52 13.41
C LEU A 99 -14.69 -16.85 14.15
N ALA A 100 -13.53 -17.49 14.03
CA ALA A 100 -13.20 -18.70 14.80
C ALA A 100 -13.06 -18.39 16.31
N VAL A 101 -12.38 -17.29 16.67
CA VAL A 101 -12.24 -16.84 18.06
C VAL A 101 -13.60 -16.51 18.68
N SER A 102 -14.48 -15.82 17.94
CA SER A 102 -15.83 -15.48 18.44
C SER A 102 -16.79 -16.67 18.55
N LYS A 103 -16.52 -17.80 17.87
CA LYS A 103 -17.37 -19.00 17.88
C LYS A 103 -16.97 -20.08 18.87
N GLY A 104 -15.82 -20.01 19.55
CA GLY A 104 -15.49 -21.14 20.43
C GLY A 104 -14.25 -21.15 21.32
N GLU A 105 -13.37 -20.15 21.35
CA GLU A 105 -12.19 -20.24 22.24
C GLU A 105 -11.83 -18.87 22.82
N GLY A 106 -12.20 -18.68 24.09
CA GLY A 106 -11.64 -17.61 24.91
C GLY A 106 -10.15 -17.86 25.20
N ASN A 107 -9.41 -16.75 25.31
CA ASN A 107 -8.00 -16.58 25.69
C ASN A 107 -6.95 -16.71 24.57
N ALA A 108 -6.45 -15.56 24.09
CA ALA A 108 -5.27 -14.95 24.71
C ALA A 108 -5.15 -13.48 24.31
N VAL A 109 -4.94 -12.65 25.33
CA VAL A 109 -4.66 -11.22 25.30
C VAL A 109 -3.40 -10.95 24.46
N TYR A 110 -3.45 -10.01 23.52
CA TYR A 110 -2.26 -9.35 23.00
C TYR A 110 -2.08 -8.03 23.75
N GLU A 111 -1.22 -8.02 24.76
CA GLU A 111 -0.65 -6.79 25.33
C GLU A 111 0.69 -6.53 24.64
N CYS A 112 0.87 -5.29 24.17
CA CYS A 112 2.10 -4.75 23.59
C CYS A 112 3.24 -4.64 24.61
#